data_AF-A0A7M4DPV2-F1
#
_entry.id   AF-A0A7M4DPV2-F1
#
_cell.length_a   1.000
_cell.length_b   1.000
_cell.length_c   1.000
_cell.angle_alpha   90.00
_cell.angle_beta   90.00
_cell.angle_gamma   90.00
#
_symmetry.space_group_name_H-M   'P 1'
#
loop_
_entity.id
_entity.type
_entity.pdbx_description
1 polymer ?
#
loop_
_entity_poly.entity_id
_entity_poly.type
_entity_poly.pdbx_seq_one_letter_code
_entity_poly.pdbx_strand_id
1 'polypeptide(L)'
;MNLIDEILRLVQEIQNTWQRFVNLVNGALSSVPVFLQWVIDSVNRLWEQVVQMWNDFWEGVSDFLSRFGDPGAVATASASWTSMVSQPAGEVAATVTTGQLSADDDAWSGDAATKYRTRAGEQQATISAIRDEVATKVVAALDGMKLAMFVFYGALIAAILALIGAIIGGLASSATIVGIPAGIVIIIGAGAIAIGAIVVAGMVFSGTADQRASEMRSAITSAKVTSWPEFVV
;
A
#
# COMPACT_ATOMS: atom_id res chain seq x y z
N MET A 1 9.90 1.36 -13.83
CA MET A 1 10.28 2.56 -13.05
C MET A 1 9.92 2.29 -11.61
N ASN A 2 10.85 2.42 -10.67
CA ASN A 2 10.57 2.23 -9.26
C ASN A 2 9.68 3.39 -8.77
N LEU A 3 8.55 3.08 -8.14
CA LEU A 3 7.61 4.11 -7.65
C LEU A 3 8.25 5.00 -6.58
N ILE A 4 9.19 4.46 -5.80
CA ILE A 4 9.96 5.21 -4.82
C ILE A 4 10.77 6.31 -5.50
N ASP A 5 11.53 5.93 -6.53
CA ASP A 5 12.40 6.87 -7.25
C ASP A 5 11.58 8.00 -7.87
N GLU A 6 10.38 7.67 -8.37
CA GLU A 6 9.45 8.66 -8.90
C GLU A 6 8.92 9.61 -7.83
N ILE A 7 8.54 9.10 -6.65
CA ILE A 7 8.12 9.93 -5.51
C ILE A 7 9.27 10.85 -5.10
N LEU A 8 10.49 10.34 -4.97
CA LEU A 8 11.66 11.14 -4.60
C LEU A 8 11.98 12.22 -5.63
N ARG A 9 11.87 11.90 -6.92
CA ARG A 9 12.03 12.86 -8.02
C ARG A 9 10.99 13.99 -7.92
N LEU A 10 9.72 13.63 -7.71
CA LEU A 10 8.63 14.59 -7.59
C LEU A 10 8.74 15.43 -6.31
N VAL A 11 9.23 14.86 -5.22
CA VAL A 11 9.55 15.58 -3.96
C VAL A 11 10.58 16.68 -4.19
N GLN A 12 11.62 16.42 -4.99
CA GLN A 12 12.59 17.45 -5.35
C GLN A 12 11.96 18.51 -6.27
N GLU A 13 11.14 18.09 -7.22
CA GLU A 13 10.47 18.98 -8.17
C GLU A 13 9.51 19.95 -7.47
N ILE A 14 8.71 19.46 -6.52
CA ILE A 14 7.79 20.31 -5.76
C ILE A 14 8.54 21.29 -4.85
N GLN A 15 9.65 20.89 -4.22
CA GLN A 15 10.48 21.80 -3.42
C GLN A 15 11.08 22.92 -4.27
N ASN A 16 11.62 22.58 -5.45
CA ASN A 16 12.16 23.57 -6.38
C ASN A 16 11.08 24.55 -6.87
N THR A 17 9.90 24.04 -7.18
CA THR A 17 8.77 24.86 -7.66
C THR A 17 8.24 25.77 -6.55
N TRP A 18 8.15 25.26 -5.33
CA TRP A 18 7.80 26.03 -4.14
C TRP A 18 8.79 27.16 -3.87
N GLN A 19 10.09 26.89 -3.93
CA GLN A 19 11.11 27.92 -3.71
C GLN A 19 11.02 29.05 -4.75
N ARG A 20 10.72 28.72 -6.01
CA ARG A 20 10.47 29.73 -7.06
C ARG A 20 9.27 30.62 -6.71
N PHE A 21 8.19 30.03 -6.20
CA PHE A 21 7.02 30.77 -5.75
C PHE A 21 7.35 31.70 -4.58
N VAL A 22 8.02 31.19 -3.55
CA VAL A 22 8.44 31.99 -2.39
C VAL A 22 9.35 33.16 -2.80
N ASN A 23 10.32 32.91 -3.68
CA ASN A 23 11.22 33.96 -4.17
C ASN A 23 10.47 35.04 -4.94
N LEU A 24 9.49 34.66 -5.77
CA LEU A 24 8.65 35.59 -6.51
C LEU A 24 7.82 36.46 -5.55
N VAL A 25 7.17 35.85 -4.55
CA VAL A 25 6.39 36.57 -3.54
C VAL A 25 7.27 37.55 -2.77
N ASN A 26 8.41 37.09 -2.24
CA ASN A 26 9.34 37.94 -1.50
C ASN A 26 9.87 39.11 -2.36
N GLY A 27 10.24 38.82 -3.62
CA GLY A 27 10.69 39.83 -4.57
C GLY A 27 9.61 40.88 -4.83
N ALA A 28 8.39 40.45 -5.10
CA ALA A 28 7.28 41.35 -5.38
C ALA A 28 6.86 42.18 -4.15
N LEU A 29 6.88 41.60 -2.95
CA LEU A 29 6.57 42.30 -1.70
C LEU A 29 7.58 43.41 -1.37
N SER A 30 8.85 43.25 -1.77
CA SER A 30 9.89 44.25 -1.50
C SER A 30 9.69 45.59 -2.23
N SER A 31 8.88 45.60 -3.30
CA SER A 31 8.67 46.75 -4.19
C SER A 31 7.24 47.30 -4.13
N VAL A 32 6.45 46.94 -3.11
CA VAL A 32 5.02 47.29 -3.04
C VAL A 32 4.84 48.79 -2.74
N PRO A 33 4.15 49.54 -3.62
CA PRO A 33 3.79 50.93 -3.35
C PRO A 33 2.79 51.04 -2.19
N VAL A 34 2.84 52.17 -1.46
CA VAL A 34 1.99 52.42 -0.27
C VAL A 34 0.49 52.24 -0.55
N PHE A 35 -0.02 52.61 -1.74
CA PHE A 35 -1.43 52.45 -2.08
C PHE A 35 -1.87 50.97 -2.25
N LEU A 36 -0.93 50.03 -2.33
CA LEU A 36 -1.15 48.59 -2.38
C LEU A 36 -0.90 47.90 -1.03
N GLN A 37 -0.91 48.63 0.09
CA GLN A 37 -0.74 48.05 1.43
C GLN A 37 -1.71 46.89 1.71
N TRP A 38 -2.94 46.95 1.17
CA TRP A 38 -3.93 45.88 1.28
C TRP A 38 -3.44 44.53 0.73
N VAL A 39 -2.52 44.55 -0.26
CA VAL A 39 -1.89 43.35 -0.83
C VAL A 39 -0.98 42.71 0.22
N ILE A 40 -0.13 43.50 0.88
CA ILE A 40 0.77 43.02 1.93
C ILE A 40 -0.04 42.39 3.05
N ASP A 41 -1.10 43.06 3.51
CA ASP A 41 -1.95 42.55 4.59
C ASP A 41 -2.65 41.23 4.21
N SER A 42 -3.09 41.12 2.95
CA SER A 42 -3.70 39.89 2.43
C SER A 42 -2.69 38.76 2.28
N VAL A 43 -1.48 39.07 1.79
CA VAL A 43 -0.40 38.09 1.67
C VAL A 43 0.01 37.59 3.04
N ASN A 44 0.24 38.45 4.04
CA ASN A 44 0.62 38.01 5.38
C ASN A 44 -0.40 37.02 5.98
N ARG A 45 -1.71 37.32 5.89
CA ARG A 45 -2.76 36.39 6.36
C ARG A 45 -2.76 35.06 5.60
N LEU A 46 -2.63 35.10 4.28
CA LEU A 46 -2.65 33.90 3.44
C LEU A 46 -1.34 33.11 3.57
N TRP A 47 -0.24 33.77 3.89
CA TRP A 47 1.07 33.16 4.02
C TRP A 47 1.13 32.22 5.23
N GLU A 48 0.51 32.60 6.35
CA GLU A 48 0.39 31.71 7.50
C GLU A 48 -0.34 30.41 7.13
N GLN A 49 -1.46 30.52 6.39
CA GLN A 49 -2.23 29.37 5.94
C GLN A 49 -1.45 28.48 4.95
N VAL A 50 -0.74 29.09 4.00
CA VAL A 50 0.03 28.31 3.03
C VAL A 50 1.21 27.61 3.68
N VAL A 51 1.86 28.24 4.68
CA VAL A 51 2.95 27.62 5.46
C VAL A 51 2.42 26.46 6.29
N GLN A 52 1.28 26.62 6.95
CA GLN A 52 0.64 25.54 7.70
C GLN A 52 0.32 24.36 6.77
N MET A 53 -0.38 24.61 5.66
CA MET A 53 -0.69 23.58 4.67
C MET A 53 0.57 22.88 4.15
N TRP A 54 1.64 23.63 3.89
CA TRP A 54 2.91 23.10 3.43
C TRP A 54 3.56 22.18 4.47
N ASN A 55 3.52 22.57 5.75
CA ASN A 55 4.03 21.75 6.85
C ASN A 55 3.21 20.47 7.01
N ASP A 56 1.88 20.57 7.03
CA ASP A 56 0.98 19.40 7.14
C ASP A 56 1.20 18.41 5.98
N PHE A 57 1.40 18.93 4.77
CA PHE A 57 1.75 18.12 3.60
C PHE A 57 3.07 17.37 3.81
N TRP A 58 4.13 18.05 4.25
CA TRP A 58 5.43 17.40 4.45
C TRP A 58 5.47 16.48 5.66
N GLU A 59 4.71 16.76 6.71
CA GLU A 59 4.55 15.85 7.84
C GLU A 59 3.95 14.52 7.35
N GLY A 60 2.88 14.58 6.55
CA GLY A 60 2.28 13.40 5.94
C GLY A 60 3.24 12.65 5.00
N VAL A 61 3.98 13.37 4.16
CA VAL A 61 4.99 12.76 3.26
C VAL A 61 6.13 12.13 4.06
N SER A 62 6.61 12.79 5.12
CA SER A 62 7.72 12.30 5.94
C SER A 62 7.33 11.06 6.76
N ASP A 63 6.18 11.08 7.43
CA ASP A 63 5.68 9.90 8.17
C ASP A 63 5.55 8.71 7.22
N PHE A 64 5.03 8.94 6.02
CA PHE A 64 4.96 7.93 4.99
C PHE A 64 6.34 7.37 4.58
N LEU A 65 7.29 8.23 4.21
CA LEU A 65 8.63 7.81 3.79
C LEU A 65 9.37 7.04 4.90
N SER A 66 9.08 7.34 6.17
CA SER A 66 9.66 6.63 7.31
C SER A 66 9.14 5.20 7.50
N ARG A 67 7.94 4.90 6.99
CA ARG A 67 7.26 3.60 7.11
C ARG A 67 7.15 2.88 5.77
N PHE A 68 7.99 3.26 4.82
CA PHE A 68 7.91 2.79 3.44
C PHE A 68 8.12 1.26 3.38
N GLY A 69 7.10 0.53 2.91
CA GLY A 69 7.20 -0.91 2.63
C GLY A 69 7.68 -1.18 1.21
N ASP A 70 8.17 -2.38 0.92
CA ASP A 70 8.58 -2.79 -0.43
C ASP A 70 7.54 -3.72 -1.09
N PRO A 71 6.76 -3.26 -2.10
CA PRO A 71 5.84 -4.13 -2.83
C PRO A 71 6.53 -5.31 -3.50
N GLY A 72 7.80 -5.17 -3.89
CA GLY A 72 8.62 -6.23 -4.47
C GLY A 72 8.93 -7.32 -3.44
N ALA A 73 9.27 -6.94 -2.21
CA ALA A 73 9.43 -7.89 -1.11
C ALA A 73 8.12 -8.64 -0.80
N VAL A 74 6.97 -7.94 -0.79
CA VAL A 74 5.65 -8.58 -0.60
C VAL A 74 5.33 -9.55 -1.74
N ALA A 75 5.63 -9.18 -2.99
CA ALA A 75 5.47 -10.06 -4.15
C ALA A 75 6.35 -11.30 -4.05
N THR A 76 7.61 -11.13 -3.62
CA THR A 76 8.55 -12.23 -3.41
C THR A 76 8.05 -13.17 -2.32
N ALA A 77 7.55 -12.65 -1.21
CA ALA A 77 6.95 -13.45 -0.14
C ALA A 77 5.75 -14.26 -0.64
N SER A 78 4.88 -13.65 -1.46
CA SER A 78 3.74 -14.34 -2.08
C SER A 78 4.20 -15.49 -2.99
N ALA A 79 5.20 -15.25 -3.83
CA ALA A 79 5.78 -16.27 -4.70
C ALA A 79 6.45 -17.41 -3.92
N SER A 80 7.13 -17.10 -2.81
CA SER A 80 7.72 -18.11 -1.91
C SER A 80 6.64 -18.99 -1.28
N TRP A 81 5.54 -18.42 -0.79
CA TRP A 81 4.42 -19.22 -0.25
C TRP A 81 3.80 -20.15 -1.29
N THR A 82 3.69 -19.66 -2.54
CA THR A 82 3.17 -20.47 -3.64
C THR A 82 4.09 -21.65 -3.95
N SER A 83 5.38 -21.38 -4.15
CA SER A 83 6.36 -22.39 -4.58
C SER A 83 6.82 -23.34 -3.48
N MET A 84 6.84 -22.90 -2.22
CA MET A 84 7.35 -23.71 -1.10
C MET A 84 6.26 -24.42 -0.32
N VAL A 85 5.01 -23.97 -0.39
CA VAL A 85 3.91 -24.54 0.42
C VAL A 85 2.74 -24.97 -0.45
N SER A 86 2.15 -24.05 -1.22
CA SER A 86 0.91 -24.35 -1.97
C SER A 86 1.12 -25.44 -3.02
N GLN A 87 2.14 -25.31 -3.87
CA GLN A 87 2.45 -26.29 -4.91
C GLN A 87 2.87 -27.65 -4.33
N PRO A 88 3.86 -27.75 -3.42
CA PRO A 88 4.26 -29.03 -2.85
C PRO A 88 3.13 -29.72 -2.09
N ALA A 89 2.30 -28.97 -1.34
CA ALA A 89 1.15 -29.56 -0.66
C ALA A 89 0.14 -30.13 -1.67
N GLY A 90 -0.14 -29.44 -2.77
CA GLY A 90 -0.99 -29.96 -3.83
C GLY A 90 -0.44 -31.24 -4.48
N GLU A 91 0.86 -31.27 -4.77
CA GLU A 91 1.54 -32.43 -5.36
C GLU A 91 1.50 -33.63 -4.41
N VAL A 92 1.83 -33.44 -3.12
CA VAL A 92 1.80 -34.53 -2.13
C VAL A 92 0.37 -35.02 -1.92
N ALA A 93 -0.61 -34.12 -1.80
CA ALA A 93 -2.02 -34.52 -1.67
C ALA A 93 -2.51 -35.36 -2.86
N ALA A 94 -2.00 -35.12 -4.07
CA ALA A 94 -2.33 -35.91 -5.24
C ALA A 94 -1.76 -37.35 -5.15
N THR A 95 -0.59 -37.54 -4.53
CA THR A 95 0.03 -38.87 -4.36
C THR A 95 -0.60 -39.74 -3.27
N VAL A 96 -1.30 -39.14 -2.30
CA VAL A 96 -1.97 -39.85 -1.20
C VAL A 96 -3.46 -40.01 -1.49
N THR A 97 -3.81 -40.34 -2.75
CA THR A 97 -5.21 -40.47 -3.18
C THR A 97 -5.66 -41.93 -3.14
N THR A 98 -6.87 -42.19 -2.64
CA THR A 98 -7.53 -43.49 -2.73
C THR A 98 -7.63 -43.94 -4.21
N GLY A 99 -7.18 -45.14 -4.51
CA GLY A 99 -6.99 -45.68 -5.85
C GLY A 99 -5.54 -45.66 -6.35
N GLN A 100 -4.62 -45.05 -5.59
CA GLN A 100 -3.17 -45.07 -5.86
C GLN A 100 -2.36 -45.69 -4.71
N LEU A 101 -3.01 -46.12 -3.63
CA LEU A 101 -2.32 -46.74 -2.51
C LEU A 101 -2.07 -48.21 -2.82
N SER A 102 -0.95 -48.79 -2.36
CA SER A 102 -0.71 -50.23 -2.47
C SER A 102 -1.75 -51.08 -1.71
N ALA A 103 -2.47 -50.45 -0.77
CA ALA A 103 -3.63 -51.07 -0.14
C ALA A 103 -4.82 -51.19 -1.08
N ASP A 104 -4.93 -50.38 -2.13
CA ASP A 104 -6.09 -50.38 -3.02
C ASP A 104 -6.05 -51.53 -4.03
N ASP A 105 -4.90 -52.19 -4.17
CA ASP A 105 -4.77 -53.45 -4.88
C ASP A 105 -5.35 -54.60 -4.04
N ASP A 106 -6.04 -55.56 -4.66
CA ASP A 106 -6.61 -56.76 -4.01
C ASP A 106 -5.57 -57.62 -3.27
N ALA A 107 -4.27 -57.31 -3.44
CA ALA A 107 -3.15 -57.93 -2.77
C ALA A 107 -3.11 -57.69 -1.24
N TRP A 108 -3.72 -56.61 -0.74
CA TRP A 108 -3.78 -56.32 0.71
C TRP A 108 -5.21 -56.01 1.18
N SER A 109 -5.79 -56.96 1.93
CA SER A 109 -7.17 -56.89 2.44
C SER A 109 -7.27 -57.12 3.95
N GLY A 110 -8.47 -56.89 4.51
CA GLY A 110 -8.77 -57.03 5.95
C GLY A 110 -8.70 -55.72 6.73
N ASP A 111 -8.94 -55.80 8.04
CA ASP A 111 -9.10 -54.64 8.94
C ASP A 111 -7.91 -53.67 8.92
N ALA A 112 -6.69 -54.20 8.80
CA ALA A 112 -5.48 -53.40 8.71
C ALA A 112 -5.44 -52.55 7.42
N ALA A 113 -5.80 -53.13 6.29
CA ALA A 113 -5.86 -52.42 5.01
C ALA A 113 -6.95 -51.34 5.04
N THR A 114 -8.10 -51.61 5.66
CA THR A 114 -9.17 -50.61 5.84
C THR A 114 -8.71 -49.44 6.69
N LYS A 115 -8.11 -49.70 7.87
CA LYS A 115 -7.56 -48.65 8.74
C LYS A 115 -6.50 -47.82 8.03
N TYR A 116 -5.64 -48.45 7.24
CA TYR A 116 -4.64 -47.76 6.44
C TYR A 116 -5.26 -46.79 5.44
N ARG A 117 -6.21 -47.25 4.61
CA ARG A 117 -6.90 -46.39 3.62
C ARG A 117 -7.61 -45.21 4.29
N THR A 118 -8.27 -45.43 5.41
CA THR A 118 -8.92 -44.35 6.18
C THR A 118 -7.90 -43.30 6.63
N ARG A 119 -6.79 -43.72 7.23
CA ARG A 119 -5.73 -42.79 7.68
C ARG A 119 -5.06 -42.05 6.53
N ALA A 120 -4.80 -42.73 5.41
CA ALA A 120 -4.26 -42.10 4.21
C ALA A 120 -5.22 -41.01 3.67
N GLY A 121 -6.52 -41.27 3.63
CA GLY A 121 -7.53 -40.27 3.26
C GLY A 121 -7.58 -39.07 4.22
N GLU A 122 -7.43 -39.29 5.53
CA GLU A 122 -7.33 -38.21 6.53
C GLU A 122 -6.06 -37.36 6.33
N GLN A 123 -4.92 -37.98 6.01
CA GLN A 123 -3.67 -37.29 5.71
C GLN A 123 -3.81 -36.47 4.43
N GLN A 124 -4.40 -37.04 3.37
CA GLN A 124 -4.71 -36.32 2.13
C GLN A 124 -5.55 -35.08 2.40
N ALA A 125 -6.66 -35.22 3.14
CA ALA A 125 -7.53 -34.11 3.50
C ALA A 125 -6.79 -33.02 4.30
N THR A 126 -5.89 -33.43 5.19
CA THR A 126 -5.07 -32.50 5.99
C THR A 126 -4.10 -31.73 5.09
N ILE A 127 -3.41 -32.40 4.17
CA ILE A 127 -2.49 -31.74 3.22
C ILE A 127 -3.24 -30.78 2.29
N SER A 128 -4.39 -31.19 1.75
CA SER A 128 -5.25 -30.31 0.96
C SER A 128 -5.69 -29.08 1.75
N ALA A 129 -6.01 -29.24 3.04
CA ALA A 129 -6.33 -28.09 3.91
C ALA A 129 -5.13 -27.15 4.11
N ILE A 130 -3.89 -27.66 4.22
CA ILE A 130 -2.68 -26.80 4.27
C ILE A 130 -2.60 -25.93 3.00
N ARG A 131 -2.82 -26.52 1.83
CA ARG A 131 -2.81 -25.79 0.57
C ARG A 131 -3.91 -24.73 0.50
N ASP A 132 -5.15 -25.13 0.74
CA ASP A 132 -6.32 -24.31 0.40
C ASP A 132 -6.67 -23.31 1.52
N GLU A 133 -6.58 -23.73 2.78
CA GLU A 133 -6.98 -22.92 3.93
C GLU A 133 -5.83 -22.07 4.48
N VAL A 134 -4.58 -22.47 4.29
CA VAL A 134 -3.41 -21.73 4.75
C VAL A 134 -2.72 -21.03 3.59
N ALA A 135 -2.05 -21.79 2.72
CA ALA A 135 -1.13 -21.23 1.75
C ALA A 135 -1.83 -20.29 0.75
N THR A 136 -2.95 -20.74 0.18
CA THR A 136 -3.71 -19.94 -0.80
C THR A 136 -4.27 -18.66 -0.20
N LYS A 137 -4.75 -18.69 1.06
CA LYS A 137 -5.25 -17.50 1.75
C LYS A 137 -4.13 -16.52 2.11
N VAL A 138 -2.96 -17.02 2.55
CA VAL A 138 -1.79 -16.17 2.81
C VAL A 138 -1.32 -15.49 1.53
N VAL A 139 -1.22 -16.23 0.42
CA VAL A 139 -0.88 -15.68 -0.92
C VAL A 139 -1.87 -14.59 -1.33
N ALA A 140 -3.18 -14.86 -1.25
CA ALA A 140 -4.21 -13.87 -1.59
C ALA A 140 -4.12 -12.60 -0.72
N ALA A 141 -3.84 -12.76 0.58
CA ALA A 141 -3.69 -11.64 1.48
C ALA A 141 -2.44 -10.79 1.15
N LEU A 142 -1.32 -11.42 0.79
CA LEU A 142 -0.09 -10.74 0.36
C LEU A 142 -0.30 -10.00 -0.96
N ASP A 143 -0.97 -10.62 -1.94
CA ASP A 143 -1.28 -9.96 -3.21
C ASP A 143 -2.25 -8.78 -3.06
N GLY A 144 -3.25 -8.92 -2.17
CA GLY A 144 -4.14 -7.82 -1.80
C GLY A 144 -3.38 -6.66 -1.16
N MET A 145 -2.43 -6.95 -0.27
CA MET A 145 -1.56 -5.95 0.35
C MET A 145 -0.70 -5.23 -0.68
N LYS A 146 -0.06 -5.99 -1.59
CA LYS A 146 0.74 -5.44 -2.70
C LYS A 146 -0.08 -4.46 -3.54
N LEU A 147 -1.31 -4.83 -3.92
CA LEU A 147 -2.19 -3.95 -4.69
C LEU A 147 -2.53 -2.66 -3.92
N ALA A 148 -2.83 -2.77 -2.62
CA ALA A 148 -3.12 -1.62 -1.79
C ALA A 148 -1.93 -0.64 -1.72
N MET A 149 -0.69 -1.17 -1.64
CA MET A 149 0.53 -0.36 -1.70
C MET A 149 0.63 0.39 -3.03
N PHE A 150 0.40 -0.29 -4.16
CA PHE A 150 0.41 0.34 -5.49
C PHE A 150 -0.61 1.47 -5.62
N VAL A 151 -1.85 1.24 -5.17
CA VAL A 151 -2.91 2.25 -5.20
C VAL A 151 -2.54 3.46 -4.35
N PHE A 152 -2.03 3.22 -3.15
CA PHE A 152 -1.60 4.30 -2.25
C PHE A 152 -0.45 5.13 -2.86
N TYR A 153 0.57 4.47 -3.43
CA TYR A 153 1.70 5.17 -4.07
C TYR A 153 1.25 5.96 -5.30
N GLY A 154 0.33 5.41 -6.09
CA GLY A 154 -0.28 6.13 -7.22
C GLY A 154 -1.03 7.38 -6.76
N ALA A 155 -1.79 7.29 -5.67
CA ALA A 155 -2.49 8.44 -5.09
C ALA A 155 -1.52 9.52 -4.60
N LEU A 156 -0.41 9.14 -3.95
CA LEU A 156 0.62 10.08 -3.50
C LEU A 156 1.30 10.80 -4.67
N ILE A 157 1.67 10.07 -5.72
CA ILE A 157 2.23 10.64 -6.96
C ILE A 157 1.26 11.64 -7.57
N ALA A 158 -0.02 11.26 -7.71
CA ALA A 158 -1.05 12.13 -8.27
C ALA A 158 -1.24 13.40 -7.42
N ALA A 159 -1.22 13.29 -6.09
CA ALA A 159 -1.33 14.43 -5.18
C ALA A 159 -0.13 15.39 -5.30
N ILE A 160 1.10 14.88 -5.38
CA ILE A 160 2.30 15.70 -5.58
C ILE A 160 2.23 16.43 -6.93
N LEU A 161 1.87 15.72 -8.01
CA LEU A 161 1.72 16.32 -9.35
C LEU A 161 0.65 17.41 -9.38
N ALA A 162 -0.50 17.18 -8.74
CA ALA A 162 -1.56 18.17 -8.62
C ALA A 162 -1.08 19.43 -7.89
N LEU A 163 -0.32 19.25 -6.79
CA LEU A 163 0.22 20.38 -6.03
C LEU A 163 1.30 21.14 -6.81
N ILE A 164 2.18 20.45 -7.56
CA ILE A 164 3.11 21.10 -8.49
C ILE A 164 2.35 21.96 -9.51
N GLY A 165 1.31 21.38 -10.14
CA GLY A 165 0.46 22.10 -11.09
C GLY A 165 -0.20 23.34 -10.47
N ALA A 166 -0.65 23.24 -9.22
CA ALA A 166 -1.21 24.38 -8.49
C ALA A 166 -0.18 25.46 -8.16
N ILE A 167 1.05 25.09 -7.80
CA ILE A 167 2.13 26.07 -7.59
C ILE A 167 2.48 26.79 -8.89
N ILE A 168 2.51 26.07 -10.02
CA ILE A 168 2.69 26.68 -11.34
C ILE A 168 1.53 27.64 -11.67
N GLY A 169 0.29 27.25 -11.39
CA GLY A 169 -0.87 28.13 -11.52
C GLY A 169 -0.79 29.37 -10.61
N GLY A 170 -0.33 29.17 -9.38
CA GLY A 170 -0.08 30.24 -8.41
C GLY A 170 1.01 31.21 -8.87
N LEU A 171 2.10 30.70 -9.45
CA LEU A 171 3.14 31.51 -10.10
C LEU A 171 2.60 32.35 -11.25
N ALA A 172 1.79 31.76 -12.14
CA ALA A 172 1.19 32.47 -13.26
C ALA A 172 0.24 33.58 -12.79
N SER A 173 -0.59 33.32 -11.77
CA SER A 173 -1.45 34.33 -11.15
C SER A 173 -0.62 35.44 -10.48
N SER A 174 0.52 35.09 -9.89
CA SER A 174 1.39 36.01 -9.15
C SER A 174 2.32 36.83 -10.04
N ALA A 175 2.20 36.74 -11.37
CA ALA A 175 2.97 37.57 -12.30
C ALA A 175 2.76 39.09 -12.09
N THR A 176 1.72 39.48 -11.35
CA THR A 176 1.47 40.86 -10.92
C THR A 176 1.37 40.93 -9.40
N ILE A 177 1.76 42.07 -8.82
CA ILE A 177 1.67 42.30 -7.36
C ILE A 177 0.25 42.05 -6.83
N VAL A 178 -0.77 42.52 -7.55
CA VAL A 178 -2.19 42.34 -7.18
C VAL A 178 -2.69 40.90 -7.36
N GLY A 179 -2.00 40.10 -8.15
CA GLY A 179 -2.33 38.70 -8.41
C GLY A 179 -1.72 37.71 -7.42
N ILE A 180 -0.80 38.16 -6.56
CA ILE A 180 -0.15 37.32 -5.53
C ILE A 180 -1.17 36.73 -4.54
N PRO A 181 -2.12 37.50 -3.97
CA PRO A 181 -3.11 36.92 -3.07
C PRO A 181 -3.90 35.79 -3.72
N ALA A 182 -4.32 35.97 -4.98
CA ALA A 182 -5.01 34.93 -5.74
C ALA A 182 -4.12 33.70 -5.98
N GLY A 183 -2.84 33.90 -6.27
CA GLY A 183 -1.88 32.81 -6.44
C GLY A 183 -1.71 31.96 -5.18
N ILE A 184 -1.64 32.60 -4.00
CA ILE A 184 -1.58 31.88 -2.72
C ILE A 184 -2.87 31.09 -2.48
N VAL A 185 -4.05 31.67 -2.75
CA VAL A 185 -5.35 30.99 -2.60
C VAL A 185 -5.44 29.74 -3.49
N ILE A 186 -4.97 29.80 -4.74
CA ILE A 186 -4.92 28.64 -5.64
C ILE A 186 -4.11 27.51 -5.01
N ILE A 187 -2.95 27.82 -4.44
CA ILE A 187 -2.06 26.83 -3.83
C ILE A 187 -2.67 26.25 -2.57
N ILE A 188 -3.24 27.07 -1.68
CA ILE A 188 -3.93 26.60 -0.47
C ILE A 188 -5.06 25.65 -0.84
N GLY A 189 -5.91 26.02 -1.79
CA GLY A 189 -7.05 25.21 -2.21
C GLY A 189 -6.62 23.84 -2.75
N ALA A 190 -5.63 23.82 -3.64
CA ALA A 190 -5.11 22.56 -4.18
C ALA A 190 -4.36 21.72 -3.13
N GLY A 191 -3.61 22.37 -2.24
CA GLY A 191 -2.90 21.72 -1.13
C GLY A 191 -3.85 21.02 -0.18
N ALA A 192 -4.95 21.68 0.21
CA ALA A 192 -5.97 21.07 1.05
C ALA A 192 -6.62 19.84 0.38
N ILE A 193 -6.89 19.91 -0.93
CA ILE A 193 -7.42 18.77 -1.70
C ILE A 193 -6.39 17.62 -1.75
N ALA A 194 -5.13 17.93 -2.01
CA ALA A 194 -4.05 16.95 -2.08
C ALA A 194 -3.84 16.23 -0.74
N ILE A 195 -3.77 16.98 0.37
CA ILE A 195 -3.68 16.43 1.73
C ILE A 195 -4.89 15.53 2.02
N GLY A 196 -6.11 16.01 1.77
CA GLY A 196 -7.33 15.23 1.97
C GLY A 196 -7.33 13.91 1.19
N ALA A 197 -6.88 13.93 -0.07
CA ALA A 197 -6.77 12.74 -0.91
C ALA A 197 -5.74 11.73 -0.36
N ILE A 198 -4.57 12.22 0.10
CA ILE A 198 -3.54 11.36 0.70
C ILE A 198 -4.06 10.72 1.99
N VAL A 199 -4.73 11.50 2.86
CA VAL A 199 -5.31 10.99 4.12
C VAL A 199 -6.34 9.90 3.83
N VAL A 200 -7.23 10.11 2.87
CA VAL A 200 -8.23 9.09 2.46
C VAL A 200 -7.56 7.83 1.92
N ALA A 201 -6.57 7.98 1.04
CA ALA A 201 -5.81 6.84 0.52
C ALA A 201 -5.10 6.08 1.66
N GLY A 202 -4.56 6.80 2.64
CA GLY A 202 -3.88 6.22 3.81
C GLY A 202 -4.84 5.42 4.70
N MET A 203 -6.05 5.93 4.94
CA MET A 203 -7.08 5.20 5.69
C MET A 203 -7.49 3.91 4.97
N VAL A 204 -7.70 3.97 3.65
CA VAL A 204 -8.02 2.79 2.83
C VAL A 204 -6.88 1.76 2.88
N PHE A 205 -5.64 2.23 2.78
CA PHE A 205 -4.46 1.38 2.87
C PHE A 205 -4.37 0.70 4.24
N SER A 206 -4.48 1.45 5.33
CA SER A 206 -4.44 0.90 6.70
C SER A 206 -5.54 -0.13 6.93
N GLY A 207 -6.78 0.17 6.54
CA GLY A 207 -7.90 -0.77 6.67
C GLY A 207 -7.68 -2.04 5.85
N THR A 208 -7.10 -1.92 4.65
CA THR A 208 -6.73 -3.09 3.85
C THR A 208 -5.61 -3.88 4.53
N ALA A 209 -4.57 -3.23 5.04
CA ALA A 209 -3.46 -3.89 5.72
C ALA A 209 -3.94 -4.69 6.94
N ASP A 210 -4.78 -4.09 7.78
CA ASP A 210 -5.36 -4.74 8.95
C ASP A 210 -6.24 -5.95 8.56
N GLN A 211 -7.07 -5.78 7.53
CA GLN A 211 -7.88 -6.88 7.00
C GLN A 211 -7.00 -8.04 6.52
N ARG A 212 -5.99 -7.77 5.68
CA ARG A 212 -5.10 -8.81 5.14
C ARG A 212 -4.29 -9.49 6.25
N ALA A 213 -3.82 -8.73 7.24
CA ALA A 213 -3.14 -9.29 8.41
C ALA A 213 -4.06 -10.22 9.21
N SER A 214 -5.33 -9.83 9.40
CA SER A 214 -6.33 -10.67 10.07
C SER A 214 -6.64 -11.95 9.28
N GLU A 215 -6.75 -11.86 7.95
CA GLU A 215 -6.95 -13.02 7.07
C GLU A 215 -5.80 -14.02 7.17
N MET A 216 -4.54 -13.55 7.16
CA MET A 216 -3.37 -14.41 7.35
C MET A 216 -3.36 -15.09 8.73
N ARG A 217 -3.61 -14.32 9.79
CA ARG A 217 -3.67 -14.88 11.16
C ARG A 217 -4.74 -15.95 11.26
N SER A 218 -5.94 -15.64 10.77
CA SER A 218 -7.06 -16.59 10.75
C SER A 218 -6.72 -17.84 9.95
N ALA A 219 -6.11 -17.70 8.76
CA ALA A 219 -5.69 -18.83 7.94
C ALA A 219 -4.73 -19.77 8.70
N ILE A 220 -3.74 -19.22 9.39
CA ILE A 220 -2.76 -19.99 10.17
C ILE A 220 -3.40 -20.63 11.41
N THR A 221 -4.25 -19.92 12.14
CA THR A 221 -4.81 -20.40 13.41
C THR A 221 -6.06 -21.27 13.26
N SER A 222 -6.82 -21.12 12.18
CA SER A 222 -8.06 -21.87 11.90
C SER A 222 -7.80 -23.19 11.18
N ALA A 223 -6.59 -23.42 10.69
CA ALA A 223 -6.24 -24.64 10.00
C ALA A 223 -6.57 -25.83 10.89
N LYS A 224 -7.40 -26.76 10.38
CA LYS A 224 -7.67 -28.08 10.99
C LYS A 224 -6.39 -28.90 11.25
N VAL A 225 -5.25 -28.41 10.76
CA VAL A 225 -3.88 -28.86 10.97
C VAL A 225 -3.41 -28.52 12.39
N THR A 226 -4.19 -28.87 13.41
CA THR A 226 -3.76 -28.78 14.81
C THR A 226 -3.04 -30.05 15.26
N SER A 227 -3.22 -31.15 14.52
CA SER A 227 -2.51 -32.41 14.71
C SER A 227 -2.41 -33.16 13.38
N TRP A 228 -1.34 -33.94 13.22
CA TRP A 228 -1.18 -34.82 12.08
C TRP A 228 -1.97 -36.13 12.30
N PRO A 229 -2.70 -36.66 11.31
CA PRO A 229 -3.33 -37.97 11.44
C PRO A 229 -2.28 -39.07 11.56
N GLU A 230 -2.09 -39.58 12.77
CA GLU A 230 -1.11 -40.62 13.07
C GLU A 230 -1.69 -42.04 12.96
N PHE A 231 -0.84 -42.98 12.55
CA PHE A 231 -1.13 -44.41 12.66
C PHE A 231 -0.91 -44.84 14.10
N VAL A 232 -1.96 -44.75 14.91
CA VAL A 232 -1.93 -45.20 16.31
C VAL A 232 -1.94 -46.74 16.34
N VAL A 233 -0.92 -47.32 16.96
CA VAL A 233 -0.74 -48.78 17.15
C VAL A 233 -1.52 -49.25 18.35
#